data_AF-A0A6G2QR51-F1
#
_entry.id   AF-A0A6G2QR51-F1
#
_cell.length_a   1.000
_cell.length_b   1.000
_cell.length_c   1.000
_cell.angle_alpha   90.00
_cell.angle_beta   90.00
_cell.angle_gamma   90.00
#
_symmetry.space_group_name_H-M   'P 1'
#
loop_
_entity.id
_entity.type
_entity.pdbx_description
1 polymer ?
#
loop_
_entity_poly.entity_id
_entity_poly.type
_entity_poly.pdbx_seq_one_letter_code
_entity_poly.pdbx_strand_id
1 'polypeptide(L)'
;CARDAVPGVLRGRSVRLLLDDGELAREEAARLMGLVLSPGTPPADAAAWIEGFVGGGSGGGLLLVHDERLLGLVDAWLTGVPAEAFADVLPLLRRTFSAYEPGVRRTLGELVRRGPGSRGGTTTAAAGAPGFGPGLDTARADAVLPVVRLLLGTDGDDRETRAGLVGAAG
;
A
#
# COMPACT_ATOMS: atom_id res chain seq x y z
N CYS A 1 -17.87 -30.30 14.40
CA CYS A 1 -17.82 -30.31 12.93
C CYS A 1 -16.73 -29.37 12.45
N ALA A 2 -15.48 -29.86 12.37
CA ALA A 2 -14.40 -29.13 11.74
C ALA A 2 -14.68 -29.14 10.24
N ARG A 3 -15.14 -28.02 9.68
CA ARG A 3 -15.02 -27.84 8.23
C ARG A 3 -13.53 -27.93 7.93
N ASP A 4 -13.16 -28.67 6.89
CA ASP A 4 -11.83 -28.65 6.26
C ASP A 4 -11.51 -27.21 5.84
N ALA A 5 -11.13 -26.38 6.80
CA ALA A 5 -10.77 -25.01 6.56
C ALA A 5 -9.35 -25.04 6.02
N VAL A 6 -9.21 -24.65 4.75
CA VAL A 6 -7.90 -24.39 4.14
C VAL A 6 -7.10 -23.53 5.11
N PRO A 7 -5.88 -23.96 5.52
CA PRO A 7 -5.05 -23.22 6.47
C PRO A 7 -4.96 -21.73 6.13
N GLY A 8 -5.03 -20.86 7.14
CA GLY A 8 -5.04 -19.40 6.96
C GLY A 8 -3.91 -18.91 6.06
N VAL A 9 -2.71 -19.49 6.23
CA VAL A 9 -1.53 -19.22 5.38
C VAL A 9 -1.79 -19.48 3.91
N LEU A 10 -2.42 -20.60 3.55
CA LEU A 10 -2.70 -20.92 2.16
C LEU A 10 -3.72 -19.96 1.57
N ARG A 11 -4.76 -19.61 2.33
CA ARG A 11 -5.77 -18.63 1.90
C ARG A 11 -5.14 -17.26 1.64
N GLY A 12 -4.29 -16.78 2.56
CA GLY A 12 -3.56 -15.52 2.37
C GLY A 12 -2.63 -15.57 1.16
N ARG A 13 -1.95 -16.69 0.97
CA ARG A 13 -1.04 -16.88 -0.16
C ARG A 13 -1.77 -16.91 -1.50
N SER A 14 -2.92 -17.54 -1.60
CA SER A 14 -3.74 -17.54 -2.82
C SER A 14 -4.17 -16.13 -3.20
N VAL A 15 -4.63 -15.33 -2.23
CA VAL A 15 -5.01 -13.92 -2.48
C VAL A 15 -3.81 -13.11 -2.94
N ARG A 16 -2.63 -13.34 -2.34
CA ARG A 16 -1.38 -12.68 -2.75
C ARG A 16 -0.98 -13.03 -4.18
N LEU A 17 -1.06 -14.30 -4.57
CA LEU A 17 -0.73 -14.74 -5.93
C LEU A 17 -1.67 -14.14 -6.97
N LEU A 18 -2.99 -14.18 -6.73
CA LEU A 18 -3.97 -13.58 -7.64
C LEU A 18 -3.80 -12.07 -7.77
N LEU A 19 -3.43 -11.39 -6.68
CA LEU A 19 -3.11 -9.96 -6.69
C LEU A 19 -1.84 -9.66 -7.50
N ASP A 20 -0.80 -10.49 -7.34
CA ASP A 20 0.47 -10.34 -8.06
C ASP A 20 0.31 -10.62 -9.56
N ASP A 21 -0.55 -11.57 -9.93
CA ASP A 21 -0.88 -11.89 -11.33
C ASP A 21 -1.87 -10.89 -11.96
N GLY A 22 -2.42 -9.96 -11.18
CA GLY A 22 -3.40 -8.96 -11.64
C GLY A 22 -4.82 -9.49 -11.84
N GLU A 23 -5.05 -10.77 -11.53
CA GLU A 23 -6.36 -11.43 -11.57
C GLU A 23 -7.31 -10.95 -10.45
N LEU A 24 -6.75 -10.34 -9.40
CA LEU A 24 -7.50 -9.75 -8.30
C LEU A 24 -7.20 -8.26 -8.16
N ALA A 25 -8.24 -7.43 -8.17
CA ALA A 25 -8.13 -6.00 -7.91
C ALA A 25 -7.66 -5.71 -6.46
N ARG A 26 -6.95 -4.60 -6.27
CA ARG A 26 -6.45 -4.18 -4.94
C ARG A 26 -7.57 -3.94 -3.95
N GLU A 27 -8.67 -3.36 -4.40
CA GLU A 27 -9.87 -3.11 -3.60
C GLU A 27 -10.47 -4.42 -3.09
N GLU A 28 -10.47 -5.45 -3.93
CA GLU A 28 -10.99 -6.76 -3.57
C GLU A 28 -10.06 -7.49 -2.60
N ALA A 29 -8.74 -7.38 -2.79
CA ALA A 29 -7.77 -7.88 -1.81
C ALA A 29 -7.93 -7.20 -0.44
N ALA A 30 -8.15 -5.87 -0.43
CA ALA A 30 -8.42 -5.12 0.79
C ALA A 30 -9.74 -5.56 1.45
N ARG A 31 -10.79 -5.81 0.66
CA ARG A 31 -12.07 -6.34 1.16
C ARG A 31 -11.89 -7.72 1.80
N LEU A 32 -11.18 -8.63 1.14
CA LEU A 32 -10.90 -9.98 1.67
C LEU A 32 -10.06 -9.92 2.95
N MET A 33 -9.05 -9.05 2.99
CA MET A 33 -8.27 -8.80 4.20
C MET A 33 -9.15 -8.27 5.33
N GLY A 34 -9.98 -7.25 5.07
CA GLY A 34 -10.89 -6.68 6.09
C GLY A 34 -11.87 -7.71 6.67
N LEU A 35 -12.35 -8.66 5.86
CA LEU A 35 -13.19 -9.76 6.36
C LEU A 35 -12.42 -10.69 7.30
N VAL A 36 -11.20 -11.07 6.93
CA VAL A 36 -10.38 -11.97 7.75
C VAL A 36 -9.93 -11.28 9.04
N LEU A 37 -9.63 -9.98 8.99
CA LEU A 37 -9.22 -9.19 10.14
C LEU A 37 -10.39 -8.67 10.99
N SER A 38 -11.62 -9.13 10.72
CA SER A 38 -12.77 -8.77 11.54
C SER A 38 -12.69 -9.38 12.94
N PRO A 39 -13.33 -8.78 13.96
CA PRO A 39 -13.34 -9.30 15.33
C PRO A 39 -13.92 -10.72 15.47
N GLY A 40 -14.67 -11.20 14.48
CA GLY A 40 -15.26 -12.54 14.47
C GLY A 40 -14.28 -13.66 14.11
N THR A 41 -13.08 -13.33 13.63
CA THR A 41 -12.03 -14.31 13.29
C THR A 41 -11.11 -14.54 14.49
N PRO A 42 -10.79 -15.80 14.84
CA PRO A 42 -9.78 -16.08 15.86
C PRO A 42 -8.45 -15.38 15.53
N PRO A 43 -7.80 -14.67 16.48
CA PRO A 43 -6.58 -13.91 16.20
C PRO A 43 -5.46 -14.74 15.57
N ALA A 44 -5.30 -16.01 15.97
CA ALA A 44 -4.33 -16.92 15.38
C ALA A 44 -4.59 -17.20 13.89
N ASP A 45 -5.85 -17.35 13.48
CA ASP A 45 -6.22 -17.58 12.08
C ASP A 45 -6.01 -16.32 11.23
N ALA A 46 -6.33 -15.15 11.79
CA ALA A 46 -6.06 -13.86 11.16
C ALA A 46 -4.55 -13.63 10.97
N ALA A 47 -3.73 -13.94 11.98
CA ALA A 47 -2.27 -13.84 11.92
C ALA A 47 -1.67 -14.82 10.88
N ALA A 48 -2.16 -16.06 10.84
CA ALA A 48 -1.75 -17.04 9.84
C ALA A 48 -2.10 -16.58 8.41
N TRP A 49 -3.26 -15.94 8.23
CA TRP A 49 -3.62 -15.36 6.94
C TRP A 49 -2.72 -14.18 6.55
N ILE A 50 -2.40 -13.29 7.48
CA ILE A 50 -1.44 -12.19 7.27
C ILE A 50 -0.08 -12.75 6.86
N GLU A 51 0.41 -13.79 7.53
CA GLU A 51 1.67 -14.46 7.16
C GLU A 51 1.62 -14.97 5.71
N GLY A 52 0.53 -15.64 5.31
CA GLY A 52 0.36 -16.11 3.94
C GLY A 52 0.32 -14.98 2.90
N PHE A 53 -0.33 -13.88 3.24
CA PHE A 53 -0.52 -12.74 2.35
C PHE A 53 0.74 -11.86 2.22
N VAL A 54 1.41 -11.55 3.33
CA VAL A 54 2.53 -10.60 3.37
C VAL A 54 3.90 -11.29 3.50
N GLY A 55 3.96 -12.54 3.94
CA GLY A 55 5.22 -13.25 4.25
C GLY A 55 5.93 -13.90 3.06
N GLY A 56 5.29 -14.00 1.90
CA GLY A 56 5.83 -14.77 0.77
C GLY A 56 6.36 -13.92 -0.38
N GLY A 57 7.69 -13.84 -0.53
CA GLY A 57 8.33 -13.45 -1.80
C GLY A 57 9.60 -12.60 -1.65
N SER A 58 10.45 -12.64 -2.67
CA SER A 58 11.55 -11.67 -2.87
C SER A 58 10.92 -10.29 -3.13
N GLY A 59 10.65 -9.55 -2.05
CA GLY A 59 9.79 -8.36 -2.05
C GLY A 59 8.73 -8.32 -0.93
N GLY A 60 8.75 -9.29 -0.01
CA GLY A 60 7.89 -9.31 1.18
C GLY A 60 7.90 -7.97 1.91
N GLY A 61 6.74 -7.34 2.05
CA GLY A 61 6.56 -6.03 2.67
C GLY A 61 6.48 -4.85 1.72
N LEU A 62 6.96 -4.93 0.47
CA LEU A 62 6.80 -3.83 -0.50
C LEU A 62 5.33 -3.54 -0.80
N LEU A 63 4.47 -4.56 -0.82
CA LEU A 63 3.03 -4.37 -0.99
C LEU A 63 2.46 -3.40 0.06
N LEU A 64 2.81 -3.59 1.33
CA LEU A 64 2.32 -2.74 2.42
C LEU A 64 2.93 -1.34 2.40
N VAL A 65 4.14 -1.19 1.85
CA VAL A 65 4.75 0.13 1.63
C VAL A 65 3.99 0.91 0.55
N HIS A 66 3.51 0.23 -0.49
CA HIS A 66 2.83 0.87 -1.62
C HIS A 66 1.32 1.02 -1.42
N ASP A 67 0.72 0.22 -0.55
CA ASP A 67 -0.73 0.21 -0.30
C ASP A 67 -1.04 0.55 1.17
N GLU A 68 -1.22 1.85 1.42
CA GLU A 68 -1.54 2.37 2.76
C GLU A 68 -2.88 1.85 3.29
N ARG A 69 -3.81 1.43 2.43
CA ARG A 69 -5.09 0.86 2.86
C ARG A 69 -4.88 -0.52 3.48
N LEU A 70 -4.09 -1.37 2.84
CA LEU A 70 -3.74 -2.68 3.38
C LEU A 70 -2.94 -2.54 4.68
N LEU A 71 -1.99 -1.60 4.72
CA LEU A 71 -1.25 -1.29 5.94
C LEU A 71 -2.19 -0.84 7.07
N GLY A 72 -3.15 0.05 6.77
CA GLY A 72 -4.14 0.53 7.74
C GLY A 72 -5.05 -0.58 8.28
N LEU A 73 -5.43 -1.56 7.46
CA LEU A 73 -6.20 -2.72 7.92
C LEU A 73 -5.41 -3.59 8.91
N VAL A 74 -4.13 -3.84 8.61
CA VAL A 74 -3.24 -4.60 9.51
C VAL A 74 -3.00 -3.85 10.82
N ASP A 75 -2.77 -2.53 10.75
CA ASP A 75 -2.57 -1.67 11.91
C ASP A 75 -3.82 -1.59 12.81
N ALA A 76 -4.99 -1.34 12.22
CA ALA A 76 -6.26 -1.28 12.94
C ALA A 76 -6.60 -2.63 13.60
N TRP A 77 -6.32 -3.75 12.93
CA TRP A 77 -6.50 -5.06 13.53
C TRP A 77 -5.53 -5.30 14.68
N LEU A 78 -4.23 -5.06 14.47
CA LEU A 78 -3.19 -5.25 15.48
C LEU A 78 -3.46 -4.45 16.75
N THR A 79 -3.86 -3.19 16.61
CA THR A 79 -4.20 -2.31 17.74
C THR A 79 -5.49 -2.71 18.45
N GLY A 80 -6.37 -3.47 17.78
CA GLY A 80 -7.61 -4.02 18.33
C GLY A 80 -7.50 -5.42 18.94
N VAL A 81 -6.35 -6.12 18.83
CA VAL A 81 -6.18 -7.45 19.41
C VAL A 81 -6.10 -7.37 20.94
N PRO A 82 -6.90 -8.17 21.69
CA PRO A 82 -6.80 -8.23 23.16
C PRO A 82 -5.42 -8.69 23.63
N ALA A 83 -4.97 -8.18 24.78
CA ALA A 83 -3.62 -8.44 25.29
C ALA A 83 -3.33 -9.94 25.46
N GLU A 84 -4.34 -10.71 25.85
CA GLU A 84 -4.28 -12.15 26.08
C GLU A 84 -3.99 -12.92 24.78
N ALA A 85 -4.60 -12.49 23.67
CA ALA A 85 -4.41 -13.09 22.36
C ALA A 85 -3.20 -12.53 21.61
N PHE A 86 -2.77 -11.31 21.96
CA PHE A 86 -1.66 -10.62 21.34
C PHE A 86 -0.33 -11.38 21.51
N ALA A 87 -0.12 -11.99 22.68
CA ALA A 87 1.05 -12.81 22.97
C ALA A 87 1.19 -14.02 22.04
N ASP A 88 0.07 -14.56 21.55
CA ASP A 88 0.04 -15.75 20.69
C ASP A 88 0.31 -15.41 19.21
N VAL A 89 -0.12 -14.23 18.75
CA VAL A 89 0.06 -13.79 17.35
C VAL A 89 1.40 -13.11 17.10
N LEU A 90 1.96 -12.43 18.10
CA LEU A 90 3.20 -11.67 17.97
C LEU A 90 4.40 -12.49 17.48
N PRO A 91 4.68 -13.70 18.00
CA PRO A 91 5.84 -14.48 17.57
C PRO A 91 5.83 -14.77 16.07
N LEU A 92 4.65 -15.07 15.53
CA LEU A 92 4.43 -15.33 14.11
C LEU A 92 4.71 -14.08 13.28
N LEU A 93 4.06 -12.98 13.62
CA LEU A 93 4.19 -11.71 12.90
C LEU A 93 5.61 -11.16 12.99
N ARG A 94 6.27 -11.26 14.16
CA ARG A 94 7.67 -10.88 14.32
C ARG A 94 8.55 -11.66 13.36
N ARG A 95 8.35 -12.98 13.24
CA ARG A 95 9.09 -13.81 12.27
C ARG A 95 8.84 -13.31 10.85
N THR A 96 7.58 -13.12 10.45
CA THR A 96 7.19 -12.64 9.12
C THR A 96 7.85 -11.30 8.77
N PHE A 97 7.67 -10.28 9.62
CA PHE A 97 8.20 -8.93 9.37
C PHE A 97 9.73 -8.86 9.52
N SER A 98 10.34 -9.72 10.35
CA SER A 98 11.79 -9.77 10.49
C SER A 98 12.50 -10.27 9.23
N ALA A 99 11.83 -11.06 8.40
CA ALA A 99 12.38 -11.58 7.15
C ALA A 99 12.49 -10.50 6.04
N TYR A 100 11.91 -9.32 6.25
CA TYR A 100 11.98 -8.22 5.27
C TYR A 100 13.34 -7.56 5.26
N GLU A 101 13.70 -7.05 4.08
CA GLU A 101 14.91 -6.26 3.89
C GLU A 101 14.96 -5.07 4.88
N PRO A 102 16.13 -4.71 5.43
CA PRO A 102 16.26 -3.63 6.40
C PRO A 102 15.66 -2.30 5.93
N GLY A 103 15.77 -1.99 4.63
CA GLY A 103 15.18 -0.80 4.03
C GLY A 103 13.65 -0.79 4.09
N VAL A 104 13.02 -1.92 3.72
CA VAL A 104 11.55 -2.09 3.77
C VAL A 104 11.04 -1.94 5.20
N ARG A 105 11.72 -2.55 6.18
CA ARG A 105 11.35 -2.43 7.60
C ARG A 105 11.45 -0.99 8.10
N ARG A 106 12.47 -0.24 7.69
CA ARG A 106 12.61 1.19 8.03
C ARG A 106 11.45 2.00 7.47
N THR A 107 11.15 1.85 6.18
CA THR A 107 10.05 2.58 5.53
C THR A 107 8.69 2.23 6.15
N LEU A 108 8.41 0.95 6.40
CA LEU A 108 7.20 0.54 7.11
C LEU A 108 7.10 1.17 8.51
N GLY A 109 8.20 1.16 9.28
CA GLY A 109 8.23 1.79 10.60
C GLY A 109 7.98 3.30 10.56
N GLU A 110 8.45 4.00 9.52
CA GLU A 110 8.13 5.41 9.32
C GLU A 110 6.66 5.64 8.94
N LEU A 111 6.08 4.78 8.10
CA LEU A 111 4.67 4.85 7.72
C LEU A 111 3.77 4.64 8.94
N VAL A 112 4.05 3.60 9.75
CA VAL A 112 3.31 3.35 11.00
C VAL A 112 3.46 4.52 11.97
N ARG A 113 4.65 5.11 12.10
CA ARG A 113 4.87 6.29 12.96
C ARG A 113 4.07 7.52 12.52
N ARG A 114 3.82 7.69 11.22
CA ARG A 114 2.98 8.77 10.68
C ARG A 114 1.49 8.54 10.97
N GLY A 115 1.08 7.29 11.14
CA GLY A 115 -0.28 6.88 11.49
C GLY A 115 -1.29 6.99 10.34
N PRO A 116 -2.43 6.27 10.43
CA PRO A 116 -3.51 6.38 9.45
C PRO A 116 -4.16 7.77 9.54
N GLY A 117 -4.05 8.57 8.48
CA GLY A 117 -4.69 9.90 8.38
C GLY A 117 -3.78 11.06 7.96
N SER A 118 -2.46 10.90 7.96
CA SER A 118 -1.54 12.00 7.65
C SER A 118 -1.53 12.45 6.17
N ARG A 119 -2.21 11.74 5.26
CA ARG A 119 -2.29 12.11 3.82
C ARG A 119 -3.67 12.59 3.35
N GLY A 120 -4.68 12.58 4.23
CA GLY A 120 -6.04 13.02 3.92
C GLY A 120 -6.25 14.53 3.99
N GLY A 121 -5.25 15.29 4.42
CA GLY A 121 -5.24 16.74 4.39
C GLY A 121 -4.13 17.25 3.50
N THR A 122 -4.42 17.56 2.24
CA THR A 122 -3.61 18.44 1.39
C THR A 122 -3.68 19.89 1.91
N THR A 123 -3.36 20.07 3.18
CA THR A 123 -2.93 21.31 3.82
C THR A 123 -2.14 20.89 5.07
N THR A 124 -1.09 20.10 4.86
CA THR A 124 0.02 20.10 5.81
C THR A 124 1.10 20.92 5.15
N ALA A 125 1.33 22.13 5.68
CA ALA A 125 2.61 22.77 5.60
C ALA A 125 3.63 21.76 6.16
N ALA A 126 4.19 20.94 5.27
CA ALA A 126 5.30 20.08 5.62
C ALA A 126 6.40 21.01 6.09
N ALA A 127 6.84 20.85 7.34
CA ALA A 127 8.19 21.26 7.69
C ALA A 127 9.09 20.54 6.69
N GLY A 128 9.59 21.29 5.70
CA GLY A 128 10.30 20.75 4.55
C GLY A 128 11.46 19.88 5.01
N ALA A 129 11.75 18.82 4.24
CA ALA A 129 13.00 18.10 4.43
C ALA A 129 14.16 19.12 4.46
N PRO A 130 15.13 18.99 5.38
CA PRO A 130 16.21 19.96 5.49
C PRO A 130 16.91 20.13 4.13
N GLY A 131 16.93 21.38 3.64
CA GLY A 131 17.42 21.72 2.29
C GLY A 131 16.31 22.07 1.27
N PHE A 132 15.04 21.95 1.61
CA PHE A 132 13.92 22.34 0.75
C PHE A 132 13.17 23.57 1.31
N GLY A 133 12.89 24.53 0.42
CA GLY A 133 12.16 25.76 0.76
C GLY A 133 10.69 25.50 1.13
N PRO A 134 10.00 26.51 1.70
CA PRO A 134 8.60 26.37 2.07
C PRO A 134 7.73 26.25 0.81
N GLY A 135 7.11 25.09 0.62
CA GLY A 135 6.16 24.86 -0.47
C GLY A 135 6.81 24.47 -1.81
N LEU A 136 5.97 24.42 -2.86
CA LEU A 136 6.39 24.09 -4.21
C LEU A 136 6.85 25.36 -4.95
N ASP A 137 8.06 25.32 -5.50
CA ASP A 137 8.54 26.33 -6.44
C ASP A 137 7.90 26.06 -7.80
N THR A 138 6.80 26.75 -8.09
CA THR A 138 6.02 26.58 -9.33
C THR A 138 6.85 26.94 -10.56
N ALA A 139 7.70 27.96 -10.48
CA ALA A 139 8.56 28.36 -11.60
C ALA A 139 9.56 27.25 -11.95
N ARG A 140 10.16 26.60 -10.94
CA ARG A 140 11.05 25.46 -11.16
C ARG A 140 10.29 24.21 -11.63
N ALA A 141 9.08 23.98 -11.12
CA ALA A 141 8.23 22.88 -11.56
C ALA A 141 7.81 23.02 -13.03
N ASP A 142 7.42 24.23 -13.45
CA ASP A 142 7.03 24.52 -14.84
C ASP A 142 8.19 24.31 -15.81
N ALA A 143 9.42 24.64 -15.40
CA ALA A 143 10.61 24.50 -16.23
C ALA A 143 10.93 23.03 -16.61
N VAL A 144 10.49 22.05 -15.81
CA VAL A 144 10.75 20.62 -16.09
C VAL A 144 9.60 19.94 -16.85
N LEU A 145 8.43 20.57 -16.95
CA LEU A 145 7.25 20.01 -17.62
C LEU A 145 7.51 19.55 -19.06
N PRO A 146 8.25 20.27 -19.93
CA PRO A 146 8.51 19.82 -21.28
C PRO A 146 9.29 18.50 -21.33
N VAL A 147 10.27 18.30 -20.44
CA VAL A 147 11.05 17.06 -20.38
C VAL A 147 10.21 15.91 -19.84
N VAL A 148 9.38 16.17 -18.83
CA VAL A 148 8.47 15.17 -18.26
C VAL A 148 7.45 14.72 -19.30
N ARG A 149 6.89 15.66 -20.09
CA ARG A 149 5.97 15.32 -21.18
C ARG A 149 6.64 14.54 -22.31
N LEU A 150 7.91 14.83 -22.60
CA LEU A 150 8.70 14.05 -23.57
C LEU A 150 8.93 12.62 -23.08
N LEU A 151 9.32 12.45 -21.82
CA LEU A 151 9.56 11.13 -21.22
C LEU A 151 8.29 10.30 -21.09
N LEU A 152 7.15 10.96 -20.83
CA LEU A 152 5.84 10.32 -20.72
C LEU A 152 5.10 10.20 -22.06
N GLY A 153 5.67 10.73 -23.15
CA GLY A 153 5.08 10.69 -24.48
C GLY A 153 3.81 11.55 -24.65
N THR A 154 3.55 12.51 -23.76
CA THR A 154 2.33 13.34 -23.76
C THR A 154 2.45 14.62 -24.60
N ASP A 155 3.61 14.86 -25.22
CA ASP A 155 3.84 15.99 -26.14
C ASP A 155 3.10 15.88 -27.49
N GLY A 156 2.43 14.75 -27.75
CA GLY A 156 1.68 14.50 -28.99
C GLY A 156 0.27 15.09 -29.03
N ASP A 157 -0.39 15.26 -27.88
CA ASP A 157 -1.85 15.52 -27.81
C ASP A 157 -2.20 17.02 -28.02
N ASP A 158 -1.27 17.91 -27.68
CA ASP A 158 -1.44 19.37 -27.82
C ASP A 158 -1.28 19.87 -29.27
N ARG A 159 -0.55 19.13 -30.13
CA ARG A 159 -0.37 19.50 -31.55
C ARG A 159 -1.59 19.15 -32.39
N GLU A 160 -2.26 18.03 -32.08
CA GLU A 160 -3.44 17.58 -32.82
C GLU A 160 -4.67 18.44 -32.49
N THR A 161 -4.83 18.86 -31.24
CA THR A 161 -5.93 19.76 -30.80
C THR A 161 -5.84 21.16 -31.42
N ARG A 162 -4.62 21.71 -31.61
CA ARG A 162 -4.45 22.99 -32.33
C ARG A 162 -4.64 22.87 -33.85
N ALA A 163 -4.28 21.73 -34.45
CA ALA A 163 -4.51 21.48 -35.87
C ALA A 163 -6.01 21.32 -36.20
N GLY A 164 -6.78 20.69 -35.30
CA GLY A 164 -8.24 20.50 -35.47
C GLY A 164 -9.07 21.80 -35.40
N LEU A 165 -8.62 22.80 -34.64
CA LEU A 165 -9.30 24.10 -34.54
C LEU A 165 -9.02 25.04 -35.73
N VAL A 166 -7.89 24.87 -36.43
CA VAL A 166 -7.54 25.67 -37.62
C VAL A 166 -8.21 25.11 -38.89
N GLY A 167 -8.55 23.82 -38.92
CA GLY A 167 -9.20 23.17 -40.07
C GLY A 167 -10.72 23.39 -40.20
N ALA A 168 -11.38 24.02 -39.23
CA ALA A 168 -12.84 24.20 -39.22
C ALA A 168 -13.30 25.62 -39.65
N ALA A 169 -12.39 26.46 -40.13
CA ALA A 169 -12.66 27.86 -40.50
C ALA A 169 -12.19 28.24 -41.93
N GLY A 170 -12.02 27.29 -42.84
CA GLY A 170 -11.59 27.52 -44.23
C GLY A 170 -12.44 26.79 -45.24
#